data_AF-A0A8J9VYH7-F1
#
_entry.id   AF-A0A8J9VYH7-F1
#
_cell.length_a   1.000
_cell.length_b   1.000
_cell.length_c   1.000
_cell.angle_alpha   90.00
_cell.angle_beta   90.00
_cell.angle_gamma   90.00
#
_symmetry.space_group_name_H-M   'P 1'
#
loop_
_entity.id
_entity.type
_entity.pdbx_description
1 polymer ?
#
loop_
_entity_poly.entity_id
_entity_poly.type
_entity_poly.pdbx_seq_one_letter_code
_entity_poly.pdbx_strand_id
1 'polypeptide(L)'
;MGYDSEYILTVVGSFVFHLVVSELLSEPLLRKMAPAFLTLPANKQVILRNSVMSTFHAAITGGYGLYCHSLDGFTAEDLWLILHTLGYKRSLLYKVNGVAMLVVFFIFRIATIPAFFLGILCKRYKHVNTTSLDKMGYDSEYILTVVGSFVFHLAISELLSEPLLRKMAPAFLTLPANKQVILRNSVMSTFHAAITGGYGLYCHSLDGFTAEDLWFEAPTSAYIAGISIGYAIVDILMMAIHVPLRDWKICLHHVVGMVGCYNVIMMPAALYFNPWPLFELSTPFINMRLILHTLGYRRSLLYKVNGVAMLVVFFIFRIATIPAFFLGVIPHLKTGELYKLGTGLLLNILVFNPIIYMLNIIWFIKICKGAYRVLYPSKINTE
;
A
#
# COMPACT_ATOMS: atom_id res chain seq x y z
N MET A 1 -25.35 -10.61 -28.19
CA MET A 1 -25.27 -10.30 -26.75
C MET A 1 -24.61 -11.48 -26.06
N GLY A 2 -23.28 -11.56 -26.11
CA GLY A 2 -22.52 -12.48 -25.27
C GLY A 2 -22.04 -11.68 -24.07
N TYR A 3 -22.32 -12.13 -22.85
CA TYR A 3 -21.61 -11.59 -21.69
C TYR A 3 -20.15 -11.96 -21.88
N ASP A 4 -19.29 -10.95 -21.96
CA ASP A 4 -17.87 -11.14 -22.17
C ASP A 4 -17.31 -12.02 -21.06
N SER A 5 -16.36 -12.89 -21.39
CA SER A 5 -15.75 -13.82 -20.42
C SER A 5 -15.22 -13.09 -19.17
N GLU A 6 -14.82 -11.83 -19.32
CA GLU A 6 -14.41 -10.90 -18.26
C GLU A 6 -15.52 -10.55 -17.25
N TYR A 7 -16.77 -10.41 -17.70
CA TYR A 7 -17.92 -10.18 -16.81
C TYR A 7 -18.19 -11.42 -15.96
N ILE A 8 -18.13 -12.60 -16.58
CA ILE A 8 -18.33 -13.87 -15.88
C ILE A 8 -17.20 -14.11 -14.86
N LEU A 9 -15.94 -13.84 -15.24
CA LEU A 9 -14.78 -13.94 -14.34
C LEU A 9 -14.82 -12.93 -13.20
N THR A 10 -15.28 -11.71 -13.43
CA THR A 10 -15.45 -10.70 -12.38
C THR A 10 -16.57 -11.08 -11.41
N VAL A 11 -17.69 -11.60 -11.91
CA VAL A 11 -18.82 -12.07 -11.09
C VAL A 11 -18.42 -13.30 -10.28
N VAL A 12 -17.72 -14.26 -10.89
CA VAL A 12 -17.22 -15.47 -10.21
C VAL A 12 -16.12 -15.12 -9.20
N GLY A 13 -15.18 -14.24 -9.56
CA GLY A 13 -14.11 -13.79 -8.67
C GLY A 13 -14.65 -12.97 -7.48
N SER A 14 -15.62 -12.10 -7.74
CA SER A 14 -16.38 -11.41 -6.69
C SER A 14 -17.10 -12.42 -5.79
N PHE A 15 -17.83 -13.39 -6.35
CA PHE A 15 -18.52 -14.42 -5.58
C PHE A 15 -17.57 -15.23 -4.70
N VAL A 16 -16.44 -15.71 -5.26
CA VAL A 16 -15.41 -16.45 -4.51
C VAL A 16 -14.80 -15.57 -3.42
N PHE A 17 -14.52 -14.30 -3.70
CA PHE A 17 -14.04 -13.34 -2.71
C PHE A 17 -15.06 -13.15 -1.57
N HIS A 18 -16.35 -13.01 -1.87
CA HIS A 18 -17.40 -12.87 -0.85
C HIS A 18 -17.51 -14.13 0.00
N LEU A 19 -17.40 -15.30 -0.63
CA LEU A 19 -17.47 -16.58 0.05
C LEU A 19 -16.27 -16.79 0.97
N VAL A 20 -15.05 -16.45 0.50
CA VAL A 20 -13.83 -16.52 1.31
C VAL A 20 -13.87 -15.51 2.46
N VAL A 21 -14.27 -14.26 2.20
CA VAL A 21 -14.32 -13.26 3.27
C VAL A 21 -15.41 -13.60 4.29
N SER A 22 -16.62 -13.95 3.85
CA SER A 22 -17.73 -14.27 4.75
C SER A 22 -17.47 -15.56 5.55
N GLU A 23 -16.96 -16.62 4.91
CA GLU A 23 -16.81 -17.93 5.53
C GLU A 23 -15.48 -18.13 6.25
N LEU A 24 -14.37 -17.63 5.70
CA LEU A 24 -13.03 -17.92 6.22
C LEU A 24 -12.43 -16.78 7.03
N LEU A 25 -12.83 -15.52 6.79
CA LEU A 25 -12.20 -14.37 7.44
C LEU A 25 -13.10 -13.70 8.46
N SER A 26 -14.37 -13.46 8.14
CA SER A 26 -15.29 -12.67 8.97
C SER A 26 -15.42 -13.23 10.39
N GLU A 27 -15.58 -14.55 10.54
CA GLU A 27 -15.76 -15.16 11.85
C GLU A 27 -14.46 -15.17 12.69
N PRO A 28 -13.29 -15.61 12.19
CA PRO A 28 -12.03 -15.47 12.92
C PRO A 28 -11.72 -14.02 13.31
N LEU A 29 -12.02 -13.06 12.44
CA LEU A 29 -11.84 -11.63 12.70
C LEU A 29 -12.76 -11.16 13.82
N LEU A 30 -14.04 -11.52 13.78
CA LEU A 30 -15.04 -11.16 14.79
C LEU A 30 -14.75 -11.81 16.15
N ARG A 31 -14.34 -13.08 16.17
CA ARG A 31 -13.90 -13.78 17.40
C ARG A 31 -12.74 -13.05 18.08
N LYS A 32 -11.82 -12.49 17.30
CA LYS A 32 -10.63 -11.77 17.80
C LYS A 32 -10.91 -10.32 18.18
N MET A 33 -11.76 -9.62 17.42
CA MET A 33 -12.00 -8.18 17.56
C MET A 33 -13.20 -7.84 18.45
N ALA A 34 -14.17 -8.75 18.56
CA ALA A 34 -15.38 -8.59 19.35
C ALA A 34 -15.80 -9.94 19.97
N PRO A 35 -15.13 -10.43 21.02
CA PRO A 35 -15.35 -11.78 21.59
C PRO A 35 -16.80 -12.08 22.00
N ALA A 36 -17.56 -11.03 22.36
CA ALA A 36 -18.99 -11.10 22.65
C ALA A 36 -19.84 -11.52 21.43
N PHE A 37 -19.29 -11.49 20.22
CA PHE A 37 -19.90 -12.02 19.00
C PHE A 37 -20.44 -13.44 19.20
N LEU A 38 -19.68 -14.32 19.86
CA LEU A 38 -20.07 -15.71 20.09
C LEU A 38 -21.29 -15.85 21.02
N THR A 39 -21.58 -14.81 21.81
CA THR A 39 -22.73 -14.77 22.73
C THR A 39 -23.98 -14.18 22.09
N LEU A 40 -23.89 -13.67 20.84
CA LEU A 40 -25.04 -13.12 20.13
C LEU A 40 -25.91 -14.24 19.54
N PRO A 41 -27.23 -14.01 19.38
CA PRO A 41 -28.09 -14.92 18.63
C PRO A 41 -27.60 -15.10 17.18
N ALA A 42 -27.78 -16.29 16.61
CA ALA A 42 -27.23 -16.68 15.30
C ALA A 42 -27.58 -15.71 14.17
N ASN A 43 -28.80 -15.16 14.15
CA ASN A 43 -29.21 -14.15 13.17
C ASN A 43 -28.37 -12.86 13.25
N LYS A 44 -28.01 -12.41 14.45
CA LYS A 44 -27.12 -11.25 14.64
C LYS A 44 -25.68 -11.57 14.28
N GLN A 45 -25.23 -12.81 14.51
CA GLN A 45 -23.90 -13.25 14.08
C GLN A 45 -23.76 -13.23 12.55
N VAL A 46 -24.77 -13.73 11.83
CA VAL A 46 -24.81 -13.68 10.36
C VAL A 46 -24.76 -12.24 9.86
N ILE A 47 -25.54 -11.34 10.47
CA ILE A 47 -25.53 -9.92 10.13
C ILE A 47 -24.13 -9.32 10.31
N LEU A 48 -23.46 -9.58 11.44
CA LEU A 48 -22.11 -9.08 11.69
C LEU A 48 -21.06 -9.64 10.70
N ARG A 49 -21.16 -10.92 10.33
CA ARG A 49 -20.27 -11.54 9.34
C ARG A 49 -20.46 -10.90 7.96
N ASN A 50 -21.72 -10.64 7.58
CA ASN A 50 -22.06 -9.95 6.34
C ASN A 50 -21.62 -8.48 6.36
N SER A 51 -21.66 -7.80 7.50
CA SER A 51 -21.18 -6.42 7.63
C SER A 51 -19.66 -6.32 7.48
N VAL A 52 -18.90 -7.25 8.07
CA VAL A 52 -17.44 -7.32 7.85
C VAL A 52 -17.16 -7.53 6.37
N MET A 53 -17.84 -8.49 5.73
CA MET A 53 -17.72 -8.73 4.29
C MET A 53 -18.04 -7.47 3.46
N SER A 54 -19.13 -6.76 3.77
CA SER A 54 -19.52 -5.50 3.11
C SER A 54 -18.46 -4.41 3.29
N THR A 55 -17.82 -4.29 4.45
CA THR A 55 -16.70 -3.36 4.65
C THR A 55 -15.49 -3.70 3.79
N PHE A 56 -15.12 -4.99 3.69
CA PHE A 56 -14.06 -5.43 2.79
C PHE A 56 -14.39 -5.21 1.33
N HIS A 57 -15.64 -5.48 0.94
CA HIS A 57 -16.14 -5.20 -0.39
C HIS A 57 -16.07 -3.71 -0.71
N ALA A 58 -16.59 -2.83 0.14
CA ALA A 58 -16.54 -1.39 -0.05
C ALA A 58 -15.10 -0.84 -0.09
N ALA A 59 -14.16 -1.44 0.63
CA ALA A 59 -12.74 -1.08 0.56
C ALA A 59 -12.09 -1.45 -0.78
N ILE A 60 -12.60 -2.47 -1.47
CA ILE A 60 -12.08 -2.98 -2.75
C ILE A 60 -12.82 -2.38 -3.94
N THR A 61 -14.14 -2.24 -3.85
CA THR A 61 -15.02 -1.76 -4.93
C THR A 61 -15.37 -0.29 -4.80
N GLY A 62 -14.80 0.45 -3.84
CA GLY A 62 -15.14 1.84 -3.51
C GLY A 62 -15.10 2.85 -4.65
N GLY A 63 -14.46 2.53 -5.79
CA GLY A 63 -14.56 3.30 -7.03
C GLY A 63 -15.79 2.97 -7.91
N TYR A 64 -16.23 1.71 -7.96
CA TYR A 64 -17.33 1.23 -8.82
C TYR A 64 -18.68 1.18 -8.08
N GLY A 65 -18.66 0.98 -6.76
CA GLY A 65 -19.86 0.95 -5.91
C GLY A 65 -20.60 2.29 -5.85
N LEU A 66 -19.91 3.42 -6.10
CA LEU A 66 -20.57 4.73 -6.21
C LEU A 66 -21.25 4.94 -7.57
N TYR A 67 -20.84 4.22 -8.63
CA TYR A 67 -21.52 4.23 -9.93
C TYR A 67 -22.75 3.31 -9.93
N CYS A 68 -22.71 2.22 -9.16
CA CYS A 68 -23.83 1.28 -9.00
C CYS A 68 -24.78 1.61 -7.82
N HIS A 69 -24.67 2.80 -7.23
CA HIS A 69 -25.42 3.21 -6.04
C HIS A 69 -26.89 3.56 -6.36
N SER A 70 -27.67 2.57 -6.78
CA SER A 70 -29.12 2.67 -6.92
C SER A 70 -29.90 1.45 -6.41
N LEU A 71 -29.29 0.58 -5.60
CA LEU A 71 -30.01 -0.56 -5.00
C LEU A 71 -29.68 -0.71 -3.51
N ASP A 72 -30.74 -0.67 -2.70
CA ASP A 72 -30.78 -0.63 -1.23
C ASP A 72 -29.94 -1.70 -0.52
N GLY A 73 -28.81 -1.30 0.07
CA GLY A 73 -27.99 -2.16 0.93
C GLY A 73 -27.26 -1.38 2.03
N PHE A 74 -27.34 -1.89 3.26
CA PHE A 74 -26.74 -1.32 4.48
C PHE A 74 -25.21 -1.11 4.33
N THR A 75 -24.75 0.10 4.65
CA THR A 75 -23.41 0.64 4.35
C THR A 75 -22.42 0.53 5.52
N ALA A 76 -21.12 0.79 5.24
CA ALA A 76 -20.11 0.95 6.29
C ALA A 76 -20.44 2.09 7.27
N GLU A 77 -21.18 3.11 6.81
CA GLU A 77 -21.69 4.21 7.65
C GLU A 77 -22.69 3.69 8.68
N ASP A 78 -23.55 2.75 8.29
CA ASP A 78 -24.54 2.15 9.18
C ASP A 78 -23.89 1.28 10.25
N LEU A 79 -22.84 0.51 9.92
CA LEU A 79 -22.07 -0.25 10.90
C LEU A 79 -21.37 0.68 11.92
N TRP A 80 -20.81 1.79 11.45
CA TRP A 80 -20.17 2.78 12.33
C TRP A 80 -21.20 3.43 13.25
N LEU A 81 -22.36 3.79 12.71
CA LEU A 81 -23.46 4.39 13.45
C LEU A 81 -24.01 3.42 14.50
N ILE A 82 -24.22 2.14 14.15
CA ILE A 82 -24.64 1.10 15.10
C ILE A 82 -23.63 0.98 16.25
N LEU A 83 -22.33 0.88 15.94
CA LEU A 83 -21.29 0.79 16.96
C LEU A 83 -21.19 2.06 17.81
N HIS A 84 -21.48 3.23 17.23
CA HIS A 84 -21.56 4.51 17.93
C HIS A 84 -22.71 4.52 18.94
N THR A 85 -23.90 4.15 18.49
CA THR A 85 -25.16 4.17 19.26
C THR A 85 -25.16 3.12 20.36
N LEU A 86 -24.53 1.96 20.11
CA LEU A 86 -24.35 0.90 21.11
C LEU A 86 -23.21 1.18 22.11
N GLY A 87 -22.59 2.37 22.08
CA GLY A 87 -21.56 2.77 23.06
C GLY A 87 -20.17 2.14 22.83
N TYR A 88 -19.97 1.41 21.74
CA TYR A 88 -18.71 0.74 21.40
C TYR A 88 -17.65 1.68 20.78
N LYS A 89 -17.69 2.98 21.12
CA LYS A 89 -16.77 4.01 20.60
C LYS A 89 -15.28 3.71 20.88
N ARG A 90 -15.00 2.88 21.89
CA ARG A 90 -13.64 2.45 22.22
C ARG A 90 -13.21 1.16 21.51
N SER A 91 -14.15 0.42 20.91
CA SER A 91 -13.89 -0.85 20.24
C SER A 91 -12.97 -0.68 19.04
N LEU A 92 -12.20 -1.73 18.76
CA LEU A 92 -11.30 -1.71 17.62
C LEU A 92 -12.09 -1.64 16.30
N LEU A 93 -13.20 -2.38 16.21
CA LEU A 93 -14.07 -2.38 15.05
C LEU A 93 -14.64 -0.99 14.73
N TYR A 94 -15.06 -0.22 15.74
CA TYR A 94 -15.51 1.16 15.56
C TYR A 94 -14.41 2.06 15.01
N LYS A 95 -13.18 1.93 15.53
CA LYS A 95 -12.02 2.71 15.10
C LYS A 95 -11.56 2.32 13.69
N VAL A 96 -11.49 1.03 13.39
CA VAL A 96 -11.09 0.52 12.06
C VAL A 96 -12.13 0.90 11.01
N ASN A 97 -13.42 0.72 11.30
CA ASN A 97 -14.48 1.14 10.39
C ASN A 97 -14.49 2.66 10.19
N GLY A 98 -14.28 3.44 11.26
CA GLY A 98 -14.16 4.90 11.15
C GLY A 98 -12.95 5.36 10.35
N VAL A 99 -11.79 4.71 10.49
CA VAL A 99 -10.60 5.00 9.69
C VAL A 99 -10.78 4.55 8.23
N ALA A 100 -11.37 3.37 7.99
CA ALA A 100 -11.69 2.90 6.65
C ALA A 100 -12.66 3.86 5.94
N MET A 101 -13.71 4.31 6.64
CA MET A 101 -14.60 5.36 6.15
C MET A 101 -13.85 6.66 5.88
N LEU A 102 -12.97 7.11 6.78
CA LEU A 102 -12.21 8.36 6.59
C LEU A 102 -11.23 8.27 5.43
N VAL A 103 -10.57 7.12 5.25
CA VAL A 103 -9.66 6.83 4.13
C VAL A 103 -10.44 6.76 2.82
N VAL A 104 -11.56 6.05 2.77
CA VAL A 104 -12.44 6.00 1.60
C VAL A 104 -13.01 7.40 1.29
N PHE A 105 -13.40 8.17 2.31
CA PHE A 105 -13.91 9.53 2.15
C PHE A 105 -12.83 10.52 1.67
N PHE A 106 -11.60 10.44 2.19
CA PHE A 106 -10.50 11.30 1.73
C PHE A 106 -10.01 10.92 0.33
N ILE A 107 -9.81 9.63 0.06
CA ILE A 107 -9.32 9.12 -1.22
C ILE A 107 -10.39 9.29 -2.31
N PHE A 108 -11.67 9.03 -2.03
CA PHE A 108 -12.71 8.97 -3.06
C PHE A 108 -13.74 10.08 -3.03
N ARG A 109 -13.78 10.98 -2.03
CA ARG A 109 -14.57 12.22 -2.12
C ARG A 109 -13.68 13.44 -2.29
N ILE A 110 -12.65 13.64 -1.45
CA ILE A 110 -11.82 14.86 -1.56
C ILE A 110 -10.89 14.81 -2.79
N ALA A 111 -10.34 13.65 -3.16
CA ALA A 111 -9.49 13.56 -4.37
C ALA A 111 -10.29 13.51 -5.69
N THR A 112 -11.56 13.07 -5.64
CA THR A 112 -12.44 12.98 -6.82
C THR A 112 -13.30 14.22 -7.02
N ILE A 113 -13.58 15.03 -5.98
CA ILE A 113 -14.30 16.31 -6.11
C ILE A 113 -13.59 17.24 -7.13
N PRO A 114 -12.26 17.44 -7.08
CA PRO A 114 -11.55 18.17 -8.12
C PRO A 114 -11.73 17.54 -9.51
N ALA A 115 -11.68 16.20 -9.62
CA ALA A 115 -11.82 15.49 -10.90
C ALA A 115 -13.25 15.53 -11.47
N PHE A 116 -14.29 15.53 -10.61
CA PHE A 116 -15.69 15.62 -10.99
C PHE A 116 -16.06 17.05 -11.43
N PHE A 117 -15.60 18.07 -10.70
CA PHE A 117 -15.77 19.47 -11.11
C PHE A 117 -14.87 19.82 -12.31
N LEU A 118 -13.67 19.24 -12.45
CA LEU A 118 -12.87 19.36 -13.67
C LEU A 118 -13.50 18.65 -14.85
N GLY A 119 -14.11 17.47 -14.69
CA GLY A 119 -14.81 16.78 -15.78
C GLY A 119 -15.97 17.60 -16.34
N ILE A 120 -16.65 18.36 -15.47
CA ILE A 120 -17.69 19.32 -15.85
C ILE A 120 -17.08 20.58 -16.51
N LEU A 121 -15.94 21.08 -16.03
CA LEU A 121 -15.24 22.23 -16.60
C LEU A 121 -14.54 21.92 -17.95
N CYS A 122 -13.97 20.73 -18.11
CA CYS A 122 -13.33 20.23 -19.33
C CYS A 122 -14.37 19.94 -20.43
N LYS A 123 -15.59 19.50 -20.08
CA LYS A 123 -16.71 19.45 -21.03
C LYS A 123 -17.09 20.83 -21.59
N ARG A 124 -16.71 21.92 -20.90
CA ARG A 124 -16.94 23.30 -21.34
C ARG A 124 -15.82 23.84 -22.24
N TYR A 125 -14.66 23.18 -22.29
CA TYR A 125 -13.56 23.46 -23.21
C TYR A 125 -13.49 22.39 -24.31
N LYS A 126 -14.45 22.40 -25.23
CA LYS A 126 -14.39 21.62 -26.48
C LYS A 126 -13.30 22.20 -27.39
N HIS A 127 -12.06 21.75 -27.21
CA HIS A 127 -11.03 21.76 -28.28
C HIS A 127 -9.99 20.63 -28.13
N VAL A 128 -10.20 19.64 -27.26
CA VAL A 128 -9.33 18.45 -27.20
C VAL A 128 -9.92 17.38 -28.11
N ASN A 129 -9.18 17.01 -29.15
CA ASN A 129 -9.54 15.92 -30.08
C ASN A 129 -9.89 14.65 -29.29
N THR A 130 -11.12 14.17 -29.48
CA THR A 130 -11.76 13.10 -28.70
C THR A 130 -11.27 11.69 -29.04
N THR A 131 -10.20 11.53 -29.83
CA THR A 131 -9.67 10.21 -30.21
C THR A 131 -8.79 9.54 -29.14
N SER A 132 -8.40 10.24 -28.07
CA SER A 132 -7.59 9.68 -26.97
C SER A 132 -8.37 9.35 -25.70
N LEU A 133 -9.64 9.77 -25.60
CA LEU A 133 -10.48 9.53 -24.42
C LEU A 133 -11.15 8.15 -24.42
N ASP A 134 -11.32 7.53 -25.59
CA ASP A 134 -11.87 6.17 -25.72
C ASP A 134 -10.89 5.07 -25.27
N LYS A 135 -9.63 5.43 -24.96
CA LYS A 135 -8.62 4.53 -24.38
C LYS A 135 -8.44 4.67 -22.87
N MET A 136 -9.19 5.56 -22.20
CA MET A 136 -9.23 5.63 -20.73
C MET A 136 -10.15 4.56 -20.13
N GLY A 137 -10.11 3.35 -20.69
CA GLY A 137 -10.70 2.18 -20.05
C GLY A 137 -9.86 1.82 -18.83
N TYR A 138 -10.49 1.54 -17.70
CA TYR A 138 -9.81 0.78 -16.66
C TYR A 138 -9.48 -0.59 -17.28
N ASP A 139 -8.26 -0.79 -17.77
CA ASP A 139 -7.88 -2.10 -18.27
C ASP A 139 -8.05 -3.08 -17.11
N SER A 140 -8.96 -4.04 -17.29
CA SER A 140 -9.42 -4.97 -16.26
C SER A 140 -8.24 -5.70 -15.59
N GLU A 141 -7.14 -5.85 -16.33
CA GLU A 141 -5.85 -6.37 -15.89
C GLU A 141 -5.23 -5.64 -14.68
N TYR A 142 -5.34 -4.30 -14.56
CA TYR A 142 -4.72 -3.57 -13.44
C TYR A 142 -5.53 -3.76 -12.16
N ILE A 143 -6.85 -3.80 -12.27
CA ILE A 143 -7.73 -4.15 -11.14
C ILE A 143 -7.47 -5.59 -10.70
N LEU A 144 -7.37 -6.52 -11.65
CA LEU A 144 -7.00 -7.92 -11.36
C LEU A 144 -5.61 -8.01 -10.72
N THR A 145 -4.67 -7.16 -11.11
CA THR A 145 -3.34 -7.09 -10.48
C THR A 145 -3.42 -6.61 -9.04
N VAL A 146 -4.22 -5.59 -8.74
CA VAL A 146 -4.43 -5.12 -7.35
C VAL A 146 -5.08 -6.21 -6.50
N VAL A 147 -6.14 -6.85 -7.00
CA VAL A 147 -6.86 -7.91 -6.27
C VAL A 147 -5.97 -9.14 -6.08
N GLY A 148 -5.28 -9.58 -7.13
CA GLY A 148 -4.33 -10.68 -7.08
C GLY A 148 -3.19 -10.39 -6.10
N SER A 149 -2.64 -9.18 -6.12
CA SER A 149 -1.63 -8.75 -5.16
C SER A 149 -2.15 -8.73 -3.72
N PHE A 150 -3.37 -8.24 -3.49
CA PHE A 150 -4.00 -8.27 -2.16
C PHE A 150 -4.11 -9.71 -1.63
N VAL A 151 -4.66 -10.63 -2.44
CA VAL A 151 -4.81 -12.04 -2.06
C VAL A 151 -3.44 -12.69 -1.82
N PHE A 152 -2.47 -12.42 -2.70
CA PHE A 152 -1.11 -12.94 -2.59
C PHE A 152 -0.42 -12.49 -1.30
N HIS A 153 -0.42 -11.19 -0.99
CA HIS A 153 0.23 -10.67 0.22
C HIS A 153 -0.51 -11.10 1.50
N LEU A 154 -1.85 -11.19 1.46
CA LEU A 154 -2.63 -11.72 2.57
C LEU A 154 -2.28 -13.19 2.84
N ALA A 155 -2.17 -14.01 1.79
CA ALA A 155 -1.73 -15.40 1.89
C ALA A 155 -0.31 -15.50 2.44
N ILE A 156 0.61 -14.61 2.04
CA ILE A 156 1.94 -14.57 2.65
C ILE A 156 1.84 -14.29 4.15
N SER A 157 1.12 -13.24 4.54
CA SER A 157 1.00 -12.84 5.95
C SER A 157 0.42 -13.94 6.83
N GLU A 158 -0.65 -14.60 6.38
CA GLU A 158 -1.41 -15.57 7.18
C GLU A 158 -0.92 -17.00 7.07
N LEU A 159 -0.41 -17.41 5.90
CA LEU A 159 -0.09 -18.82 5.62
C LEU A 159 1.40 -19.08 5.50
N LEU A 160 2.20 -18.16 4.94
CA LEU A 160 3.60 -18.43 4.60
C LEU A 160 4.60 -17.90 5.63
N SER A 161 4.37 -16.70 6.16
CA SER A 161 5.36 -15.99 6.98
C SER A 161 5.77 -16.77 8.22
N GLU A 162 4.81 -17.40 8.89
CA GLU A 162 5.07 -18.15 10.11
C GLU A 162 5.82 -19.48 9.86
N PRO A 163 5.38 -20.38 8.96
CA PRO A 163 6.14 -21.58 8.61
C PRO A 163 7.57 -21.27 8.16
N LEU A 164 7.75 -20.21 7.36
CA LEU A 164 9.07 -19.79 6.89
C LEU A 164 9.96 -19.36 8.06
N LEU A 165 9.46 -18.51 8.95
CA LEU A 165 10.20 -18.07 10.14
C LEU A 165 10.52 -19.23 11.09
N ARG A 166 9.57 -20.16 11.31
CA ARG A 166 9.79 -21.36 12.12
C ARG A 166 10.94 -22.21 11.57
N LYS A 167 11.03 -22.37 10.24
CA LYS A 167 12.08 -23.13 9.57
C LYS A 167 13.43 -22.42 9.59
N MET A 168 13.46 -21.12 9.27
CA MET A 168 14.71 -20.36 9.12
C MET A 168 15.30 -19.89 10.45
N ALA A 169 14.45 -19.63 11.44
CA ALA A 169 14.83 -19.09 12.74
C ALA A 169 13.93 -19.67 13.85
N PRO A 170 14.17 -20.91 14.32
CA PRO A 170 13.32 -21.57 15.32
C PRO A 170 13.09 -20.75 16.60
N ALA A 171 14.06 -19.90 16.99
CA ALA A 171 13.95 -18.95 18.09
C ALA A 171 12.78 -17.94 17.93
N PHE A 172 12.19 -17.81 16.74
CA PHE A 172 10.95 -17.08 16.51
C PHE A 172 9.81 -17.54 17.44
N LEU A 173 9.69 -18.86 17.67
CA LEU A 173 8.63 -19.44 18.48
C LEU A 173 8.71 -19.06 19.96
N THR A 174 9.91 -18.71 20.44
CA THR A 174 10.12 -18.30 21.83
C THR A 174 9.85 -16.82 22.05
N LEU A 175 9.56 -16.05 21.00
CA LEU A 175 9.27 -14.62 21.11
C LEU A 175 7.83 -14.39 21.63
N PRO A 176 7.57 -13.32 22.37
CA PRO A 176 6.20 -12.94 22.69
C PRO A 176 5.40 -12.58 21.43
N ALA A 177 4.08 -12.78 21.48
CA ALA A 177 3.19 -12.63 20.32
C ALA A 177 3.29 -11.27 19.60
N ASN A 178 3.55 -10.19 20.35
CA ASN A 178 3.73 -8.86 19.77
C ASN A 178 4.93 -8.78 18.81
N LYS A 179 6.04 -9.43 19.15
CA LYS A 179 7.24 -9.51 18.30
C LYS A 179 7.04 -10.48 17.15
N GLN A 180 6.36 -11.60 17.38
CA GLN A 180 6.06 -12.56 16.31
C GLN A 180 5.30 -11.90 15.14
N VAL A 181 4.31 -11.07 15.45
CA VAL A 181 3.54 -10.33 14.43
C VAL A 181 4.42 -9.38 13.63
N ILE A 182 5.32 -8.63 14.29
CA ILE A 182 6.27 -7.73 13.61
C ILE A 182 7.14 -8.50 12.63
N LEU A 183 7.62 -9.68 13.03
CA LEU A 183 8.50 -10.51 12.19
C LEU A 183 7.73 -11.11 11.01
N ARG A 184 6.51 -11.57 11.22
CA ARG A 184 5.64 -12.05 10.14
C ARG A 184 5.35 -10.96 9.10
N ASN A 185 5.09 -9.73 9.55
CA ASN A 185 4.90 -8.59 8.67
C ASN A 185 6.17 -8.24 7.88
N SER A 186 7.33 -8.34 8.53
CA SER A 186 8.64 -8.12 7.91
C SER A 186 8.91 -9.12 6.76
N VAL A 187 8.43 -10.35 6.88
CA VAL A 187 8.53 -11.35 5.79
C VAL A 187 7.66 -10.93 4.59
N MET A 188 6.38 -10.62 4.81
CA MET A 188 5.48 -10.14 3.75
C MET A 188 6.06 -8.91 3.02
N SER A 189 6.52 -7.92 3.79
CA SER A 189 7.17 -6.72 3.27
C SER A 189 8.44 -7.03 2.47
N THR A 190 9.20 -8.05 2.86
CA THR A 190 10.40 -8.48 2.11
C THR A 190 10.05 -9.12 0.76
N PHE A 191 9.00 -9.94 0.71
CA PHE A 191 8.51 -10.49 -0.56
C PHE A 191 8.03 -9.39 -1.50
N HIS A 192 7.20 -8.47 -0.99
CA HIS A 192 6.73 -7.31 -1.74
C HIS A 192 7.92 -6.56 -2.35
N ALA A 193 8.88 -6.19 -1.50
CA ALA A 193 9.99 -5.36 -1.89
C ALA A 193 10.97 -6.04 -2.86
N ALA A 194 11.15 -7.35 -2.75
CA ALA A 194 11.94 -8.11 -3.69
C ALA A 194 11.29 -8.10 -5.10
N ILE A 195 9.97 -8.27 -5.15
CA ILE A 195 9.21 -8.26 -6.41
C ILE A 195 9.23 -6.85 -7.02
N THR A 196 8.78 -5.83 -6.30
CA THR A 196 8.63 -4.48 -6.85
C THR A 196 9.97 -3.77 -7.04
N GLY A 197 10.94 -4.00 -6.15
CA GLY A 197 12.30 -3.49 -6.30
C GLY A 197 13.04 -4.12 -7.48
N GLY A 198 12.95 -5.45 -7.63
CA GLY A 198 13.54 -6.15 -8.77
C GLY A 198 12.91 -5.73 -10.09
N TYR A 199 11.58 -5.67 -10.14
CA TYR A 199 10.86 -5.25 -11.35
C TYR A 199 11.11 -3.76 -11.66
N GLY A 200 11.19 -2.92 -10.63
CA GLY A 200 11.57 -1.52 -10.75
C GLY A 200 12.97 -1.31 -11.35
N LEU A 201 13.94 -2.10 -10.89
CA LEU A 201 15.30 -2.09 -11.42
C LEU A 201 15.33 -2.55 -12.88
N TYR A 202 14.58 -3.59 -13.21
CA TYR A 202 14.41 -4.06 -14.60
C TYR A 202 13.90 -2.93 -15.49
N CYS A 203 12.82 -2.25 -15.11
CA CYS A 203 12.26 -1.16 -15.91
C CYS A 203 13.28 -0.04 -16.11
N HIS A 204 13.92 0.42 -15.02
CA HIS A 204 14.91 1.51 -15.08
C HIS A 204 16.19 1.18 -15.85
N SER A 205 16.52 -0.10 -16.04
CA SER A 205 17.76 -0.52 -16.71
C SER A 205 17.57 -0.94 -18.17
N LEU A 206 16.35 -1.34 -18.57
CA LEU A 206 16.10 -1.96 -19.87
C LEU A 206 15.05 -1.25 -20.72
N ASP A 207 14.15 -0.45 -20.14
CA ASP A 207 13.08 0.21 -20.91
C ASP A 207 13.54 1.51 -21.60
N GLY A 208 14.83 1.85 -21.54
CA GLY A 208 15.46 2.89 -22.37
C GLY A 208 14.98 4.33 -22.16
N PHE A 209 14.08 4.58 -21.20
CA PHE A 209 13.50 5.90 -20.95
C PHE A 209 14.52 6.84 -20.28
N THR A 210 14.49 8.11 -20.69
CA THR A 210 15.41 9.15 -20.23
C THR A 210 14.67 10.27 -19.49
N ALA A 211 15.43 11.18 -18.88
CA ALA A 211 14.87 12.37 -18.24
C ALA A 211 14.11 13.29 -19.20
N GLU A 212 14.33 13.14 -20.51
CA GLU A 212 13.73 13.94 -21.57
C GLU A 212 12.32 13.44 -21.92
N ASP A 213 12.01 12.18 -21.60
CA ASP A 213 10.75 11.53 -21.93
C ASP A 213 9.69 11.82 -20.85
N LEU A 214 9.01 12.97 -20.98
CA LEU A 214 7.88 13.31 -20.11
C LEU A 214 6.66 12.40 -20.33
N TRP A 215 6.55 11.84 -21.53
CA TRP A 215 5.47 10.94 -21.94
C TRP A 215 6.07 9.64 -22.44
N PHE A 216 6.04 8.60 -21.61
CA PHE A 216 6.49 7.26 -21.97
C PHE A 216 5.47 6.22 -21.48
N GLU A 217 4.88 5.46 -22.38
CA GLU A 217 3.97 4.38 -22.01
C GLU A 217 4.78 3.19 -21.48
N ALA A 218 4.72 2.95 -20.17
CA ALA A 218 5.31 1.79 -19.53
C ALA A 218 4.25 0.96 -18.79
N PRO A 219 3.58 0.01 -19.47
CA PRO A 219 2.59 -0.87 -18.85
C PRO A 219 3.12 -1.62 -17.62
N THR A 220 4.40 -1.97 -17.65
CA THR A 220 5.15 -2.58 -16.52
C THR A 220 4.98 -1.81 -15.21
N SER A 221 4.82 -0.50 -15.29
CA SER A 221 4.74 0.39 -14.11
C SER A 221 3.37 0.46 -13.51
N ALA A 222 2.34 0.36 -14.36
CA ALA A 222 0.98 0.19 -13.89
C ALA A 222 0.82 -1.16 -13.17
N TYR A 223 1.47 -2.24 -13.63
CA TYR A 223 1.51 -3.50 -12.90
C TYR A 223 2.26 -3.39 -11.56
N ILE A 224 3.46 -2.78 -11.53
CA ILE A 224 4.21 -2.58 -10.27
C ILE A 224 3.40 -1.72 -9.29
N ALA A 225 2.75 -0.66 -9.76
CA ALA A 225 1.85 0.17 -8.98
C ALA A 225 0.66 -0.62 -8.43
N GLY A 226 0.02 -1.46 -9.27
CA GLY A 226 -1.07 -2.33 -8.86
C GLY A 226 -0.66 -3.33 -7.77
N ILE A 227 0.53 -3.92 -7.93
CA ILE A 227 1.14 -4.81 -6.92
C ILE A 227 1.32 -4.05 -5.60
N SER A 228 1.86 -2.83 -5.64
CA SER A 228 2.07 -2.01 -4.44
C SER A 228 0.80 -1.54 -3.76
N ILE A 229 -0.26 -1.24 -4.51
CA ILE A 229 -1.57 -0.92 -3.91
C ILE A 229 -2.11 -2.14 -3.15
N GLY A 230 -2.11 -3.33 -3.78
CA GLY A 230 -2.59 -4.56 -3.13
C GLY A 230 -1.84 -4.88 -1.83
N TYR A 231 -0.50 -4.76 -1.85
CA TYR A 231 0.33 -4.90 -0.66
C TYR A 231 0.02 -3.86 0.42
N ALA A 232 -0.05 -2.57 0.06
CA ALA A 232 -0.28 -1.50 1.01
C ALA A 232 -1.63 -1.62 1.72
N ILE A 233 -2.67 -2.11 1.03
CA ILE A 233 -3.97 -2.43 1.64
C ILE A 233 -3.81 -3.51 2.72
N VAL A 234 -3.09 -4.60 2.42
CA VAL A 234 -2.84 -5.67 3.40
C VAL A 234 -2.04 -5.13 4.58
N ASP A 235 -0.99 -4.35 4.36
CA ASP A 235 -0.16 -3.81 5.45
C ASP A 235 -0.95 -2.85 6.36
N ILE A 236 -1.78 -1.98 5.78
CA ILE A 236 -2.71 -1.11 6.54
C ILE A 236 -3.70 -1.94 7.34
N LEU A 237 -4.26 -3.00 6.76
CA LEU A 237 -5.15 -3.92 7.47
C LEU A 237 -4.43 -4.60 8.65
N MET A 238 -3.20 -5.06 8.45
CA MET A 238 -2.39 -5.67 9.51
C MET A 238 -2.09 -4.66 10.62
N MET A 239 -1.73 -3.41 10.29
CA MET A 239 -1.58 -2.32 11.26
C MET A 239 -2.88 -2.02 12.02
N ALA A 240 -4.02 -2.03 11.33
CA ALA A 240 -5.32 -1.79 11.92
C ALA A 240 -5.68 -2.89 12.93
N ILE A 241 -5.42 -4.17 12.62
CA ILE A 241 -5.73 -5.31 13.48
C ILE A 241 -4.71 -5.45 14.63
N HIS A 242 -3.43 -5.28 14.33
CA HIS A 242 -2.33 -5.58 15.25
C HIS A 242 -1.69 -4.30 15.82
N VAL A 243 -2.03 -4.00 17.07
CA VAL A 243 -1.46 -2.85 17.83
C VAL A 243 0.07 -2.72 17.72
N PRO A 244 0.88 -3.80 17.76
CA PRO A 244 2.33 -3.70 17.66
C PRO A 244 2.86 -3.14 16.34
N LEU A 245 2.07 -3.21 15.25
CA LEU A 245 2.43 -2.71 13.92
C LEU A 245 2.06 -1.24 13.70
N ARG A 246 1.27 -0.62 14.60
CA ARG A 246 0.74 0.73 14.38
C ARG A 246 1.83 1.79 14.47
N ASP A 247 2.21 2.32 13.31
CA ASP A 247 3.01 3.54 13.18
C ASP A 247 2.32 4.47 12.18
N TRP A 248 1.94 5.67 12.64
CA TRP A 248 1.25 6.64 11.79
C TRP A 248 2.10 7.12 10.61
N LYS A 249 3.44 7.08 10.72
CA LYS A 249 4.36 7.47 9.66
C LYS A 249 4.38 6.44 8.54
N ILE A 250 4.31 5.16 8.90
CA ILE A 250 4.21 4.05 7.96
C ILE A 250 2.82 4.05 7.31
N CYS A 251 1.76 4.29 8.08
CA CYS A 251 0.41 4.46 7.52
C CYS A 251 0.35 5.62 6.52
N LEU A 252 0.90 6.80 6.87
CA LEU A 252 0.99 7.94 5.97
C LEU A 252 1.79 7.60 4.70
N HIS A 253 2.93 6.91 4.85
CA HIS A 253 3.74 6.44 3.73
C HIS A 253 2.95 5.55 2.77
N HIS A 254 2.19 4.58 3.28
CA HIS A 254 1.35 3.71 2.45
C HIS A 254 0.21 4.47 1.78
N VAL A 255 -0.49 5.35 2.48
CA VAL A 255 -1.58 6.14 1.88
C VAL A 255 -1.05 7.05 0.76
N VAL A 256 0.03 7.79 1.01
CA VAL A 256 0.66 8.65 -0.01
C VAL A 256 1.18 7.81 -1.19
N GLY A 257 1.82 6.67 -0.90
CA GLY A 257 2.29 5.73 -1.92
C GLY A 257 1.17 5.16 -2.78
N MET A 258 0.04 4.78 -2.17
CA MET A 258 -1.14 4.28 -2.89
C MET A 258 -1.74 5.33 -3.82
N VAL A 259 -1.86 6.58 -3.37
CA VAL A 259 -2.32 7.68 -4.23
C VAL A 259 -1.36 7.89 -5.39
N GLY A 260 -0.04 7.86 -5.14
CA GLY A 260 0.97 7.93 -6.20
C GLY A 260 0.84 6.78 -7.20
N CYS A 261 0.72 5.54 -6.71
CA CYS A 261 0.53 4.35 -7.54
C CYS A 261 -0.76 4.41 -8.38
N TYR A 262 -1.86 4.89 -7.80
CA TYR A 262 -3.11 5.08 -8.53
C TYR A 262 -2.93 6.06 -9.70
N ASN A 263 -2.25 7.19 -9.47
CA ASN A 263 -1.98 8.15 -10.54
C ASN A 263 -1.11 7.55 -11.66
N VAL A 264 -0.19 6.62 -11.36
CA VAL A 264 0.60 5.89 -12.38
C VAL A 264 -0.29 4.99 -13.23
N ILE A 265 -1.21 4.26 -12.61
CA ILE A 265 -2.13 3.38 -13.34
C ILE A 265 -3.01 4.21 -14.27
N MET A 266 -3.50 5.36 -13.81
CA MET A 266 -4.35 6.24 -14.61
C MET A 266 -3.60 7.01 -15.70
N MET A 267 -2.28 7.20 -15.52
CA MET A 267 -1.43 7.97 -16.43
C MET A 267 -0.03 7.33 -16.47
N PRO A 268 0.18 6.27 -17.26
CA PRO A 268 1.44 5.50 -17.29
C PRO A 268 2.66 6.27 -17.80
N ALA A 269 2.49 7.54 -18.17
CA ALA A 269 3.42 8.40 -18.88
C ALA A 269 4.77 8.72 -18.20
N ALA A 270 5.03 8.33 -16.94
CA ALA A 270 6.03 9.06 -16.12
C ALA A 270 6.96 8.19 -15.26
N LEU A 271 7.37 7.02 -15.74
CA LEU A 271 8.28 6.13 -15.01
C LEU A 271 9.56 6.80 -14.50
N TYR A 272 10.20 7.62 -15.34
CA TYR A 272 11.42 8.34 -14.96
C TYR A 272 11.21 9.23 -13.73
N PHE A 273 10.02 9.80 -13.60
CA PHE A 273 9.64 10.65 -12.48
C PHE A 273 9.08 9.87 -11.29
N ASN A 274 9.15 8.54 -11.33
CA ASN A 274 8.62 7.70 -10.28
C ASN A 274 9.59 6.61 -9.83
N PRO A 275 10.74 7.00 -9.21
CA PRO A 275 11.77 6.06 -8.78
C PRO A 275 11.38 5.24 -7.54
N TRP A 276 10.14 5.35 -7.05
CA TRP A 276 9.71 4.66 -5.84
C TRP A 276 9.86 3.13 -5.88
N PRO A 277 9.74 2.41 -7.02
CA PRO A 277 10.01 0.98 -7.03
C PRO A 277 11.45 0.68 -6.60
N LEU A 278 12.42 1.54 -6.98
CA LEU A 278 13.81 1.38 -6.57
C LEU A 278 13.99 1.52 -5.06
N PHE A 279 13.15 2.30 -4.38
CA PHE A 279 13.23 2.48 -2.93
C PHE A 279 13.05 1.15 -2.20
N GLU A 280 12.24 0.25 -2.76
CA GLU A 280 11.96 -1.07 -2.20
C GLU A 280 13.20 -1.97 -2.14
N LEU A 281 14.22 -1.76 -2.98
CA LEU A 281 15.45 -2.56 -2.93
C LEU A 281 16.18 -2.49 -1.58
N SER A 282 15.98 -1.43 -0.81
CA SER A 282 16.53 -1.30 0.55
C SER A 282 15.72 -2.04 1.63
N THR A 283 14.43 -2.29 1.40
CA THR A 283 13.48 -2.84 2.37
C THR A 283 13.86 -4.26 2.86
N PRO A 284 14.34 -5.20 2.01
CA PRO A 284 14.83 -6.49 2.46
C PRO A 284 15.94 -6.38 3.51
N PHE A 285 16.86 -5.43 3.38
CA PHE A 285 17.94 -5.22 4.34
C PHE A 285 17.45 -4.61 5.65
N ILE A 286 16.45 -3.73 5.59
CA ILE A 286 15.77 -3.17 6.78
C ILE A 286 15.07 -4.29 7.55
N ASN A 287 14.28 -5.12 6.85
CA ASN A 287 13.54 -6.23 7.44
C ASN A 287 14.48 -7.30 8.01
N MET A 288 15.53 -7.67 7.28
CA MET A 288 16.53 -8.61 7.76
C MET A 288 17.24 -8.09 9.02
N ARG A 289 17.56 -6.78 9.07
CA ARG A 289 18.12 -6.16 10.28
C ARG A 289 17.15 -6.26 11.45
N LEU A 290 15.87 -5.96 11.22
CA LEU A 290 14.83 -6.01 12.25
C LEU A 290 14.63 -7.43 12.79
N ILE A 291 14.62 -8.44 11.92
CA ILE A 291 14.51 -9.86 12.29
C ILE A 291 15.71 -10.25 13.17
N LEU A 292 16.94 -10.03 12.69
CA LEU A 292 18.16 -10.35 13.45
C LEU A 292 18.23 -9.62 14.79
N HIS A 293 17.82 -8.34 14.82
CA HIS A 293 17.77 -7.54 16.03
C HIS A 293 16.79 -8.11 17.05
N THR A 294 15.60 -8.51 16.61
CA THR A 294 14.52 -8.98 17.48
C THR A 294 14.79 -10.36 18.03
N LEU A 295 15.47 -11.21 17.26
CA LEU A 295 15.96 -12.53 17.67
C LEU A 295 17.21 -12.49 18.55
N GLY A 296 17.78 -11.31 18.83
CA GLY A 296 18.93 -11.16 19.72
C GLY A 296 20.31 -11.29 19.05
N TYR A 297 20.38 -11.41 17.72
CA TYR A 297 21.63 -11.61 16.98
C TYR A 297 22.43 -10.33 16.70
N ARG A 298 22.31 -9.30 17.55
CA ARG A 298 22.97 -7.99 17.34
C ARG A 298 24.50 -8.04 17.28
N ARG A 299 25.11 -9.06 17.90
CA ARG A 299 26.58 -9.26 17.91
C ARG A 299 27.10 -10.07 16.73
N SER A 300 26.21 -10.72 15.97
CA SER A 300 26.60 -11.58 14.85
C SER A 300 27.28 -10.79 13.71
N LEU A 301 28.16 -11.45 12.97
CA LEU A 301 28.76 -10.88 11.77
C LEU A 301 27.68 -10.51 10.74
N LEU A 302 26.67 -11.37 10.57
CA LEU A 302 25.55 -11.15 9.66
C LEU A 302 24.79 -9.85 9.99
N TYR A 303 24.54 -9.55 11.27
CA TYR A 303 23.90 -8.30 11.68
C TYR A 303 24.73 -7.05 11.33
N LYS A 304 26.05 -7.14 11.47
CA LYS A 304 26.98 -6.05 11.15
C LYS A 304 27.04 -5.82 9.64
N VAL A 305 27.29 -6.88 8.86
CA VAL A 305 27.34 -6.85 7.39
C VAL A 305 26.03 -6.34 6.81
N ASN A 306 24.89 -6.86 7.28
CA ASN A 306 23.57 -6.37 6.86
C ASN A 306 23.38 -4.89 7.21
N GLY A 307 23.93 -4.41 8.33
CA GLY A 307 23.90 -2.99 8.67
C GLY A 307 24.62 -2.09 7.67
N VAL A 308 25.79 -2.52 7.19
CA VAL A 308 26.56 -1.81 6.16
C VAL A 308 25.83 -1.87 4.82
N ALA A 309 25.37 -3.06 4.41
CA ALA A 309 24.60 -3.24 3.19
C ALA A 309 23.33 -2.37 3.19
N MET A 310 22.57 -2.37 4.29
CA MET A 310 21.39 -1.52 4.46
C MET A 310 21.72 -0.04 4.29
N LEU A 311 22.83 0.45 4.87
CA LEU A 311 23.26 1.85 4.72
C LEU A 311 23.56 2.19 3.25
N VAL A 312 24.33 1.35 2.57
CA VAL A 312 24.75 1.56 1.18
C VAL A 312 23.56 1.53 0.22
N VAL A 313 22.73 0.49 0.32
CA VAL A 313 21.56 0.30 -0.56
C VAL A 313 20.52 1.41 -0.33
N PHE A 314 20.30 1.82 0.93
CA PHE A 314 19.40 2.93 1.23
C PHE A 314 19.93 4.24 0.62
N PHE A 315 21.23 4.51 0.73
CA PHE A 315 21.81 5.71 0.11
C PHE A 315 21.63 5.71 -1.40
N ILE A 316 22.03 4.64 -2.09
CA ILE A 316 21.99 4.55 -3.55
C ILE A 316 20.56 4.70 -4.07
N PHE A 317 19.63 3.89 -3.58
CA PHE A 317 18.31 3.83 -4.21
C PHE A 317 17.31 4.85 -3.66
N ARG A 318 17.49 5.37 -2.44
CA ARG A 318 16.55 6.35 -1.85
C ARG A 318 17.08 7.76 -1.76
N ILE A 319 18.38 7.97 -1.51
CA ILE A 319 18.94 9.31 -1.29
C ILE A 319 19.55 9.87 -2.57
N ALA A 320 20.36 9.08 -3.29
CA ALA A 320 20.97 9.52 -4.54
C ALA A 320 19.97 9.66 -5.70
N THR A 321 18.78 9.07 -5.58
CA THR A 321 17.67 9.26 -6.53
C THR A 321 16.99 10.63 -6.38
N ILE A 322 17.12 11.31 -5.24
CA ILE A 322 16.50 12.62 -5.00
C ILE A 322 17.05 13.69 -5.96
N PRO A 323 18.38 13.92 -6.06
CA PRO A 323 18.91 14.87 -7.03
C PRO A 323 18.57 14.50 -8.48
N ALA A 324 18.64 13.21 -8.83
CA ALA A 324 18.35 12.74 -10.19
C ALA A 324 16.91 13.07 -10.61
N PHE A 325 15.94 12.84 -9.72
CA PHE A 325 14.55 13.21 -9.94
C PHE A 325 14.38 14.71 -10.21
N PHE A 326 14.93 15.59 -9.36
CA PHE A 326 14.78 17.03 -9.56
C PHE A 326 15.51 17.53 -10.81
N LEU A 327 16.68 16.98 -11.14
CA LEU A 327 17.39 17.31 -12.37
C LEU A 327 16.59 16.96 -13.63
N GLY A 328 15.80 15.89 -13.60
CA GLY A 328 14.88 15.57 -14.70
C GLY A 328 13.63 16.44 -14.72
N VAL A 329 13.06 16.81 -13.57
CA VAL A 329 11.81 17.59 -13.50
C VAL A 329 12.02 19.06 -13.89
N ILE A 330 13.17 19.65 -13.53
CA ILE A 330 13.45 21.08 -13.71
C ILE A 330 13.34 21.53 -15.18
N PRO A 331 13.89 20.83 -16.18
CA PRO A 331 13.72 21.17 -17.59
C PRO A 331 12.25 21.28 -18.00
N HIS A 332 11.42 20.29 -17.65
CA HIS A 332 9.98 20.25 -17.96
C HIS A 332 9.18 21.33 -17.24
N LEU A 333 9.62 21.72 -16.04
CA LEU A 333 9.05 22.86 -15.32
C LEU A 333 9.37 24.19 -16.02
N LYS A 334 10.60 24.36 -16.54
CA LYS A 334 11.03 25.57 -17.24
C LYS A 334 10.36 25.75 -18.60
N THR A 335 10.16 24.67 -19.34
CA THR A 335 9.49 24.68 -20.66
C THR A 335 7.97 24.74 -20.54
N GLY A 336 7.43 24.50 -19.35
CA GLY A 336 5.99 24.47 -19.08
C GLY A 336 5.30 23.18 -19.52
N GLU A 337 6.05 22.20 -20.04
CA GLU A 337 5.54 20.89 -20.43
C GLU A 337 4.91 20.14 -19.24
N LEU A 338 5.46 20.34 -18.04
CA LEU A 338 4.92 19.75 -16.81
C LEU A 338 3.46 20.16 -16.52
N TYR A 339 3.06 21.38 -16.91
CA TYR A 339 1.69 21.88 -16.70
C TYR A 339 0.68 21.27 -17.67
N LYS A 340 1.13 20.55 -18.70
CA LYS A 340 0.26 19.79 -19.60
C LYS A 340 -0.13 18.43 -19.01
N LEU A 341 0.48 18.01 -17.91
CA LEU A 341 0.13 16.80 -17.19
C LEU A 341 -1.23 16.96 -16.49
N GLY A 342 -1.94 15.85 -16.31
CA GLY A 342 -3.14 15.83 -15.48
C GLY A 342 -2.83 16.23 -14.03
N THR A 343 -3.78 16.88 -13.36
CA THR A 343 -3.64 17.39 -11.99
C THR A 343 -3.13 16.33 -11.01
N GLY A 344 -3.59 15.07 -11.14
CA GLY A 344 -3.15 13.97 -10.28
C GLY A 344 -1.65 13.69 -10.39
N LEU A 345 -1.11 13.67 -11.62
CA LEU A 345 0.31 13.46 -11.86
C LEU A 345 1.16 14.67 -11.43
N LEU A 346 0.64 15.89 -11.63
CA LEU A 346 1.28 17.10 -11.13
C LEU A 346 1.40 17.10 -9.60
N LEU A 347 0.34 16.69 -8.89
CA LEU A 347 0.36 16.50 -7.43
C LEU A 347 1.34 15.39 -7.03
N ASN A 348 1.43 14.31 -7.81
CA ASN A 348 2.37 13.24 -7.53
C ASN A 348 3.83 13.74 -7.59
N ILE A 349 4.18 14.45 -8.66
CA ILE A 349 5.53 14.99 -8.88
C ILE A 349 5.88 16.09 -7.88
N LEU A 350 4.98 17.06 -7.66
CA LEU A 350 5.28 18.27 -6.88
C LEU A 350 4.97 18.16 -5.38
N VAL A 351 4.17 17.17 -4.95
CA VAL A 351 3.74 17.04 -3.55
C VAL A 351 4.06 15.67 -2.98
N PHE A 352 3.53 14.59 -3.55
CA PHE A 352 3.66 13.26 -2.94
C PHE A 352 5.09 12.72 -2.97
N ASN A 353 5.79 12.82 -4.10
CA ASN A 353 7.20 12.43 -4.19
C ASN A 353 8.09 13.20 -3.20
N PRO A 354 8.01 14.55 -3.11
CA PRO A 354 8.72 15.30 -2.07
C PRO A 354 8.43 14.86 -0.63
N ILE A 355 7.18 14.53 -0.29
CA ILE A 355 6.83 14.00 1.05
C ILE A 355 7.54 12.67 1.30
N ILE A 356 7.55 11.76 0.32
CA ILE A 356 8.23 10.47 0.41
C ILE A 356 9.75 10.66 0.55
N TYR A 357 10.35 11.59 -0.20
CA TYR A 357 11.76 11.93 -0.09
C TYR A 357 12.13 12.48 1.28
N MET A 358 11.32 13.37 1.86
CA MET A 358 11.54 13.89 3.20
C MET A 358 11.55 12.74 4.24
N LEU A 359 10.61 11.80 4.12
CA LEU A 359 10.56 10.63 5.00
C LEU A 359 11.80 9.74 4.85
N ASN A 360 12.28 9.54 3.62
CA ASN A 360 13.52 8.82 3.32
C ASN A 360 14.75 9.51 3.94
N ILE A 361 14.86 10.83 3.86
CA ILE A 361 15.94 11.60 4.50
C ILE A 361 15.89 11.41 6.02
N ILE A 362 14.70 11.52 6.65
CA ILE A 362 14.53 11.31 8.09
C ILE A 362 15.01 9.91 8.50
N TRP A 363 14.65 8.87 7.73
CA TRP A 363 15.09 7.51 7.99
C TRP A 363 16.59 7.33 7.77
N PHE A 364 17.16 7.91 6.72
CA PHE A 364 18.60 7.85 6.47
C PHE A 364 19.41 8.49 7.59
N ILE A 365 18.98 9.65 8.10
CA ILE A 365 19.59 10.29 9.28
C ILE A 365 19.59 9.33 10.48
N LYS A 366 18.50 8.58 10.71
CA LYS A 366 18.43 7.59 11.79
C LYS A 366 19.39 6.41 11.56
N ILE A 367 19.51 5.94 10.31
CA ILE A 367 20.44 4.87 9.93
C ILE A 367 21.89 5.34 10.18
N CYS A 368 22.25 6.55 9.73
CA CYS A 368 23.57 7.14 9.96
C CYS A 368 23.88 7.33 11.44
N LYS A 369 22.94 7.84 12.25
CA LYS A 369 23.08 7.92 13.72
C LYS A 369 23.23 6.54 14.37
N GLY A 370 22.57 5.52 13.81
CA GLY A 370 22.73 4.13 14.22
C GLY A 370 24.15 3.61 13.93
N ALA A 371 24.66 3.84 12.73
CA ALA A 371 26.01 3.46 12.33
C ALA A 371 27.08 4.20 13.15
N TYR A 372 26.93 5.51 13.34
CA TYR A 372 27.84 6.33 14.13
C TYR A 372 28.00 5.80 15.56
N ARG A 373 26.90 5.45 16.25
CA ARG A 373 26.95 4.88 17.61
C ARG A 373 27.69 3.54 17.71
N VAL A 374 27.75 2.79 16.61
CA VAL A 374 28.50 1.51 16.56
C VAL A 374 29.99 1.76 16.34
N LEU A 375 30.33 2.73 15.48
CA LEU A 375 31.72 3.09 15.17
C LEU A 375 32.40 3.90 16.29
N TYR A 376 31.62 4.74 16.96
CA TYR A 376 32.06 5.59 18.07
C TYR A 376 31.20 5.31 19.30
N PRO A 377 31.43 4.17 19.99
CA PRO A 377 30.79 3.93 21.27
C PRO A 377 31.18 5.07 22.22
N SER A 378 30.19 5.78 22.76
CA SER A 378 30.43 6.70 23.86
C SER A 378 31.12 5.93 24.99
N LYS A 379 32.33 6.33 25.37
CA LYS A 379 32.94 5.95 26.65
C LYS A 379 32.05 6.51 27.75
N ILE A 380 31.00 5.80 28.12
CA ILE A 380 30.27 6.11 29.35
C ILE A 380 31.05 5.44 30.47
N ASN A 381 31.57 6.30 31.35
CA ASN A 381 32.48 6.04 32.45
C ASN A 381 32.08 4.78 33.24
N THR A 382 33.01 3.83 33.29
CA THR A 382 33.20 2.97 34.46
C THR A 382 33.75 3.85 35.58
N GLU A 383 32.87 4.32 36.46
CA GLU A 383 33.21 4.62 37.86
C GLU A 383 32.29 3.80 38.75
#